data_AF-A0A959AR24-F1
#
_entry.id   AF-A0A959AR24-F1
#
_cell.length_a   1.000
_cell.length_b   1.000
_cell.length_c   1.000
_cell.angle_alpha   90.00
_cell.angle_beta   90.00
_cell.angle_gamma   90.00
#
_symmetry.space_group_name_H-M   'P 1'
#
loop_
_entity.id
_entity.type
_entity.pdbx_description
1 polymer ?
#
loop_
_entity_poly.entity_id
_entity_poly.type
_entity_poly.pdbx_seq_one_letter_code
_entity_poly.pdbx_strand_id
1 'polypeptide(L)'
;MKALLTFLSITIALCWLANCKTADKTVLPPAPAATPDPIAADRTRYLDRLRKELAGKEKMQADSVFQNLKKLNKVPVGRLLNIMDRWGETLGVSCEHCHVPNEWASEVKQPKEITRQMMSLVERVNQDIQSIEAIKSERAGVSCYTCHHGEAKPARRPK
;
A
#
# COMPACT_ATOMS: atom_id res chain seq x y z
N MET A 1 -59.74 -50.57 -11.14
CA MET A 1 -58.90 -50.85 -9.96
C MET A 1 -57.47 -50.49 -10.29
N LYS A 2 -56.75 -49.92 -9.31
CA LYS A 2 -55.33 -49.51 -9.28
C LYS A 2 -54.99 -48.14 -9.87
N ALA A 3 -55.17 -47.15 -9.00
CA ALA A 3 -54.38 -45.92 -8.87
C ALA A 3 -52.92 -46.22 -8.48
N LEU A 4 -52.08 -45.15 -8.42
CA LEU A 4 -50.64 -45.04 -8.05
C LEU A 4 -49.81 -44.67 -9.29
N LEU A 5 -48.95 -43.64 -9.38
CA LEU A 5 -48.29 -42.74 -8.45
C LEU A 5 -47.82 -41.51 -9.25
N THR A 6 -48.19 -40.30 -8.85
CA THR A 6 -47.59 -39.04 -9.36
C THR A 6 -47.14 -38.19 -8.18
N PHE A 7 -46.04 -38.57 -7.52
CA PHE A 7 -45.40 -37.73 -6.49
C PHE A 7 -43.95 -38.17 -6.29
N LEU A 8 -43.02 -37.65 -7.11
CA LEU A 8 -41.61 -37.51 -6.72
C LEU A 8 -40.90 -36.66 -7.76
N SER A 9 -40.58 -35.40 -7.46
CA SER A 9 -39.47 -34.60 -8.04
C SER A 9 -39.47 -33.12 -7.57
N ILE A 10 -40.10 -32.76 -6.44
CA ILE A 10 -39.96 -31.42 -5.83
C ILE A 10 -39.11 -31.56 -4.56
N THR A 11 -37.82 -31.86 -4.71
CA THR A 11 -36.84 -31.73 -3.60
C THR A 11 -35.42 -31.35 -4.04
N ILE A 12 -35.11 -31.20 -5.33
CA ILE A 12 -33.76 -30.82 -5.82
C ILE A 12 -33.60 -29.28 -5.93
N ALA A 13 -34.36 -28.51 -5.16
CA ALA A 13 -34.21 -27.04 -5.09
C ALA A 13 -33.67 -26.54 -3.74
N LEU A 14 -33.49 -27.42 -2.74
CA LEU A 14 -33.04 -27.00 -1.39
C LEU A 14 -31.59 -27.35 -1.05
N CYS A 15 -30.83 -27.98 -1.95
CA CYS A 15 -29.44 -28.34 -1.69
C CYS A 15 -28.42 -27.29 -2.21
N TRP A 16 -28.88 -26.22 -2.84
CA TRP A 16 -28.02 -25.14 -3.38
C TRP A 16 -27.86 -23.91 -2.47
N LEU A 17 -28.23 -24.02 -1.18
CA LEU A 17 -28.07 -22.94 -0.19
C LEU A 17 -27.15 -23.30 0.99
N ALA A 18 -26.55 -24.49 1.02
CA ALA A 18 -25.82 -24.97 2.19
C ALA A 18 -24.28 -24.97 2.06
N ASN A 19 -23.69 -24.62 0.92
CA ASN A 19 -22.23 -24.71 0.73
C ASN A 19 -21.53 -23.35 0.60
N CYS A 20 -21.92 -22.40 1.45
CA CYS A 20 -21.29 -21.08 1.58
C CYS A 20 -20.58 -20.94 2.94
N LYS A 21 -19.72 -21.91 3.28
CA LYS A 21 -18.74 -21.87 4.39
C LYS A 21 -17.63 -22.84 3.94
N THR A 22 -16.39 -22.47 3.67
CA THR A 22 -15.51 -21.48 4.27
C THR A 22 -14.48 -21.07 3.23
N ALA A 23 -14.29 -19.76 3.00
CA ALA A 23 -13.05 -19.30 2.40
C ALA A 23 -11.97 -19.53 3.47
N ASP A 24 -11.10 -20.50 3.23
CA ASP A 24 -9.92 -20.74 4.05
C ASP A 24 -9.03 -19.49 3.98
N LYS A 25 -9.09 -18.69 5.04
CA LYS A 25 -8.14 -17.61 5.27
C LYS A 25 -6.83 -18.29 5.61
N THR A 26 -6.09 -18.69 4.58
CA THR A 26 -4.68 -19.03 4.72
C THR A 26 -4.01 -17.86 5.39
N VAL A 27 -3.73 -18.03 6.68
CA VAL A 27 -2.92 -17.10 7.47
C VAL A 27 -1.57 -17.11 6.77
N LEU A 28 -1.23 -16.01 6.09
CA LEU A 28 0.12 -15.87 5.54
C LEU A 28 1.09 -16.13 6.69
N PRO A 29 2.12 -16.96 6.47
CA PRO A 29 3.18 -17.11 7.46
C PRO A 29 3.70 -15.71 7.83
N PRO A 30 4.03 -15.46 9.11
CA PRO A 30 4.60 -14.18 9.50
C PRO A 30 5.80 -13.92 8.59
N ALA A 31 5.85 -12.71 8.02
CA ALA A 31 7.01 -12.30 7.25
C ALA A 31 8.27 -12.57 8.10
N PRO A 32 9.38 -13.04 7.49
CA PRO A 32 10.62 -13.22 8.21
C PRO A 32 10.95 -11.94 8.98
N ALA A 33 11.40 -12.08 10.23
CA ALA A 33 11.72 -10.95 11.08
C ALA A 33 12.63 -9.99 10.32
N ALA A 34 12.13 -8.79 10.04
CA ALA A 34 12.89 -7.77 9.33
C ALA A 34 14.20 -7.53 10.09
N THR A 35 15.32 -7.45 9.37
CA THR A 35 16.56 -6.94 9.95
C THR A 35 16.28 -5.59 10.60
N PRO A 36 16.81 -5.31 11.81
CA PRO A 36 16.54 -4.06 12.50
C PRO A 36 16.86 -2.88 11.59
N ASP A 37 15.89 -2.02 11.34
CA ASP A 37 16.07 -0.82 10.53
C ASP A 37 16.92 0.19 11.31
N PRO A 38 18.19 0.41 10.92
CA PRO A 38 19.09 1.27 11.68
C PRO A 38 18.72 2.75 11.59
N ILE A 39 17.86 3.14 10.63
CA ILE A 39 17.47 4.52 10.34
C ILE A 39 16.07 4.83 10.92
N ALA A 40 15.33 3.83 11.42
CA ALA A 40 13.97 4.01 11.94
C ALA A 40 13.86 5.10 13.01
N ALA A 41 14.81 5.19 13.93
CA ALA A 41 14.82 6.22 14.97
C ALA A 41 14.87 7.65 14.38
N ASP A 42 15.61 7.84 13.29
CA ASP A 42 15.74 9.13 12.61
C ASP A 42 14.42 9.54 11.93
N ARG A 43 13.76 8.60 11.24
CA ARG A 43 12.43 8.83 10.64
C ARG A 43 11.37 9.13 11.70
N THR A 44 11.34 8.35 12.77
CA THR A 44 10.42 8.55 13.90
C THR A 44 10.56 9.95 14.48
N ARG A 45 11.79 10.47 14.65
CA ARG A 45 12.02 11.84 15.12
C ARG A 45 11.33 12.89 14.25
N TYR A 46 11.41 12.78 12.92
CA TYR A 46 10.74 13.72 12.01
C TYR A 46 9.22 13.62 12.10
N LEU A 47 8.69 12.39 12.12
CA LEU A 47 7.26 12.14 12.14
C LEU A 47 6.62 12.57 13.46
N ASP A 48 7.28 12.35 14.60
CA ASP A 48 6.75 12.73 15.90
C ASP A 48 6.64 14.24 16.04
N ARG A 49 7.62 15.00 15.52
CA ARG A 49 7.52 16.46 15.45
C ARG A 49 6.35 16.90 14.58
N LEU A 50 6.24 16.37 13.36
CA LEU A 50 5.15 16.69 12.44
C LEU A 50 3.77 16.33 13.03
N ARG A 51 3.63 15.16 13.65
CA ARG A 51 2.39 14.72 14.30
C ARG A 51 2.01 15.64 15.45
N LYS A 52 3.00 16.09 16.24
CA LYS A 52 2.77 17.06 17.32
C LYS A 52 2.32 18.42 16.79
N GLU A 53 2.99 18.94 15.76
CA GLU A 53 2.65 20.23 15.13
C GLU A 53 1.27 20.22 14.43
N LEU A 54 0.85 19.06 13.96
CA LEU A 54 -0.39 18.86 13.20
C LEU A 54 -1.51 18.21 14.01
N ALA A 55 -1.38 18.18 15.34
CA ALA A 55 -2.37 17.60 16.23
C ALA A 55 -3.77 18.21 15.97
N GLY A 56 -4.76 17.36 15.77
CA GLY A 56 -6.14 17.75 15.46
C GLY A 56 -6.42 18.01 13.97
N LYS A 57 -5.40 17.98 13.10
CA LYS A 57 -5.55 18.16 11.64
C LYS A 57 -5.47 16.85 10.86
N GLU A 58 -5.36 15.70 11.53
CA GLU A 58 -5.03 14.40 10.90
C GLU A 58 -6.06 13.97 9.85
N LYS A 59 -7.31 14.38 10.04
CA LYS A 59 -8.44 14.08 9.14
C LYS A 59 -8.63 15.11 8.02
N MET A 60 -7.96 16.27 8.09
CA MET A 60 -8.03 17.28 7.04
C MET A 60 -7.37 16.76 5.76
N GLN A 61 -7.84 17.24 4.60
CA GLN A 61 -7.17 16.94 3.33
C GLN A 61 -5.78 17.56 3.31
N ALA A 62 -4.80 16.81 2.80
CA ALA A 62 -3.41 17.21 2.88
C ALA A 62 -3.10 18.53 2.17
N ASP A 63 -3.76 18.83 1.05
CA ASP A 63 -3.61 20.09 0.32
C ASP A 63 -4.13 21.35 1.05
N SER A 64 -4.98 21.18 2.06
CA SER A 64 -5.39 22.28 2.94
C SER A 64 -4.34 22.64 4.01
N VAL A 65 -3.33 21.79 4.21
CA VAL A 65 -2.32 21.92 5.27
C VAL A 65 -0.91 22.05 4.71
N PHE A 66 -0.60 21.32 3.64
CA PHE A 66 0.71 21.30 3.00
C PHE A 66 0.68 21.95 1.62
N GLN A 67 1.78 22.62 1.28
CA GLN A 67 1.95 23.24 -0.02
C GLN A 67 2.68 22.30 -0.99
N ASN A 68 2.51 22.53 -2.29
CA ASN A 68 3.24 21.84 -3.36
C ASN A 68 3.06 20.30 -3.37
N LEU A 69 1.86 19.84 -3.03
CA LEU A 69 1.45 18.44 -3.21
C LEU A 69 0.94 18.21 -4.64
N LYS A 70 1.83 17.77 -5.53
CA LYS A 70 1.48 17.36 -6.92
C LYS A 70 0.86 15.96 -7.01
N LYS A 71 1.08 15.14 -5.98
CA LYS A 71 0.51 13.79 -5.79
C LYS A 71 0.06 13.68 -4.33
N LEU A 72 -0.90 12.81 -4.04
CA LEU A 72 -1.47 12.61 -2.70
C LEU A 72 -2.13 13.86 -2.09
N ASN A 73 -2.55 14.83 -2.90
CA ASN A 73 -3.21 16.07 -2.42
C ASN A 73 -4.51 15.81 -1.66
N LYS A 74 -5.30 14.82 -2.08
CA LYS A 74 -6.62 14.52 -1.52
C LYS A 74 -6.62 13.50 -0.37
N VAL A 75 -5.45 13.01 0.06
CA VAL A 75 -5.39 12.07 1.18
C VAL A 75 -5.45 12.82 2.51
N PRO A 76 -5.97 12.24 3.60
CA PRO A 76 -5.90 12.85 4.92
C PRO A 76 -4.45 13.08 5.38
N VAL A 77 -4.20 14.15 6.12
CA VAL A 77 -2.86 14.49 6.67
C VAL A 77 -2.20 13.31 7.39
N GLY A 78 -2.94 12.61 8.27
CA GLY A 78 -2.40 11.46 8.99
C GLY A 78 -2.00 10.32 8.05
N ARG A 79 -2.78 10.11 6.98
CA ARG A 79 -2.46 9.12 5.95
C ARG A 79 -1.23 9.54 5.14
N LEU A 80 -1.08 10.82 4.83
CA LEU A 80 0.11 11.32 4.13
C LEU A 80 1.38 11.03 4.93
N LEU A 81 1.40 11.35 6.23
CA LEU A 81 2.57 11.10 7.09
C LEU A 81 2.93 9.62 7.14
N ASN A 82 1.94 8.72 7.21
CA ASN A 82 2.19 7.28 7.20
C ASN A 82 2.73 6.78 5.85
N ILE A 83 2.28 7.37 4.73
CA ILE A 83 2.86 7.06 3.41
C ILE A 83 4.32 7.50 3.35
N MET A 84 4.66 8.68 3.88
CA MET A 84 6.04 9.19 3.90
C MET A 84 6.97 8.29 4.73
N ASP A 85 6.51 7.83 5.89
CA ASP A 85 7.26 6.86 6.71
C ASP A 85 7.51 5.56 5.95
N ARG A 86 6.46 5.01 5.33
CA ARG A 86 6.54 3.78 4.55
C ARG A 86 7.50 3.90 3.38
N TRP A 87 7.59 5.06 2.73
CA TRP A 87 8.58 5.29 1.69
C TRP A 87 10.01 5.30 2.26
N GLY A 88 10.23 5.95 3.40
CA GLY A 88 11.52 5.92 4.08
C GLY A 88 11.96 4.49 4.43
N GLU A 89 11.05 3.67 4.97
CA GLU A 89 11.27 2.23 5.23
C GLU A 89 11.60 1.49 3.92
N THR A 90 10.78 1.67 2.89
CA THR A 90 10.88 0.91 1.65
C THR A 90 12.16 1.21 0.85
N LEU A 91 12.66 2.45 0.95
CA LEU A 91 13.89 2.89 0.30
C LEU A 91 15.11 2.80 1.23
N GLY A 92 14.95 2.47 2.50
CA GLY A 92 16.04 2.46 3.49
C GLY A 92 16.71 3.82 3.66
N VAL A 93 15.93 4.90 3.65
CA VAL A 93 16.43 6.27 3.76
C VAL A 93 15.68 7.04 4.83
N SER A 94 16.29 8.11 5.35
CA SER A 94 15.57 9.07 6.18
C SER A 94 14.82 10.13 5.35
N CYS A 95 13.95 10.89 6.00
CA CYS A 95 13.17 11.99 5.45
C CYS A 95 14.05 13.01 4.71
N GLU A 96 15.27 13.26 5.21
CA GLU A 96 16.22 14.19 4.61
C GLU A 96 16.74 13.76 3.24
N HIS A 97 16.58 12.50 2.85
CA HIS A 97 16.98 12.07 1.51
C HIS A 97 16.20 12.82 0.43
N CYS A 98 14.89 13.00 0.65
CA CYS A 98 13.99 13.67 -0.29
C CYS A 98 13.61 15.09 0.13
N HIS A 99 13.63 15.40 1.43
CA HIS A 99 13.16 16.68 1.94
C HIS A 99 14.29 17.53 2.55
N VAL A 100 14.09 18.84 2.54
CA VAL A 100 14.81 19.76 3.41
C VAL A 100 14.01 19.86 4.71
N PRO A 101 14.59 19.54 5.89
CA PRO A 101 13.91 19.70 7.16
C PRO A 101 13.31 21.10 7.31
N ASN A 102 12.06 21.18 7.79
CA ASN A 102 11.30 22.43 7.96
C ASN A 102 10.91 23.16 6.66
N GLU A 103 11.41 22.71 5.50
CA GLU A 103 11.02 23.21 4.17
C GLU A 103 10.39 22.08 3.34
N TRP A 104 9.34 21.46 3.87
CA TRP A 104 8.72 20.25 3.28
C TRP A 104 8.23 20.44 1.84
N ALA A 105 7.84 21.67 1.48
CA ALA A 105 7.41 22.04 0.13
C ALA A 105 8.57 22.23 -0.85
N SER A 106 9.83 22.35 -0.39
CA SER A 106 11.00 22.60 -1.22
C SER A 106 11.25 21.49 -2.25
N GLU A 107 11.71 21.89 -3.43
CA GLU A 107 12.04 21.02 -4.58
C GLU A 107 13.54 20.92 -4.85
N VAL A 108 14.38 21.49 -3.98
CA VAL A 108 15.84 21.56 -4.21
C VAL A 108 16.50 20.18 -4.27
N LYS A 109 15.90 19.16 -3.64
CA LYS A 109 16.40 17.79 -3.63
C LYS A 109 15.75 16.97 -4.75
N GLN A 110 16.55 16.63 -5.76
CA GLN A 110 16.19 15.79 -6.91
C GLN A 110 15.42 14.50 -6.56
N PRO A 111 15.73 13.75 -5.49
CA PRO A 111 14.99 12.54 -5.13
C PRO A 111 13.47 12.73 -4.96
N LYS A 112 13.02 13.93 -4.57
CA LYS A 112 11.60 14.25 -4.46
C LYS A 112 10.87 14.19 -5.79
N GLU A 113 11.44 14.77 -6.85
CA GLU A 113 10.85 14.76 -8.18
C GLU A 113 10.92 13.34 -8.79
N ILE A 114 12.04 12.64 -8.62
CA ILE A 114 12.17 11.23 -9.03
C ILE A 114 11.08 10.37 -8.35
N THR A 115 10.80 10.59 -7.07
CA THR A 115 9.75 9.85 -6.35
C THR A 115 8.38 10.03 -7.02
N ARG A 116 8.03 11.24 -7.46
CA ARG A 116 6.76 11.46 -8.18
C ARG A 116 6.68 10.72 -9.51
N GLN A 117 7.79 10.66 -10.23
CA GLN A 117 7.88 9.89 -11.48
C GLN A 117 7.75 8.39 -11.20
N MET A 118 8.36 7.90 -10.13
CA MET A 118 8.24 6.51 -9.68
C MET A 118 6.82 6.16 -9.24
N MET A 119 6.10 7.07 -8.58
CA MET A 119 4.68 6.87 -8.28
C MET A 119 3.87 6.66 -9.56
N SER A 120 4.10 7.47 -10.58
CA SER A 120 3.45 7.31 -11.89
C SER A 120 3.87 6.04 -12.62
N LEU A 121 5.11 5.58 -12.45
CA LEU A 121 5.53 4.28 -12.98
C LEU A 121 4.79 3.14 -12.29
N VAL A 122 4.74 3.13 -10.96
CA VAL A 122 4.05 2.10 -10.17
C VAL A 122 2.56 2.05 -10.53
N GLU A 123 1.93 3.20 -10.71
CA GLU A 123 0.53 3.30 -11.16
C GLU A 123 0.32 2.61 -12.52
N ARG A 124 1.16 2.90 -13.51
CA ARG A 124 1.08 2.26 -14.84
C ARG A 124 1.35 0.76 -14.78
N VAL A 125 2.43 0.35 -14.12
CA VAL A 125 2.78 -1.09 -14.01
C VAL A 125 1.66 -1.87 -13.32
N ASN A 126 1.02 -1.29 -12.31
CA ASN A 126 -0.11 -1.95 -11.65
C ASN A 126 -1.35 -2.04 -12.53
N GLN A 127 -1.59 -1.06 -13.41
CA GLN A 127 -2.65 -1.17 -14.43
C GLN A 127 -2.32 -2.28 -15.44
N ASP A 128 -1.08 -2.36 -15.90
CA ASP A 128 -0.64 -3.40 -16.83
C ASP A 128 -0.77 -4.79 -16.20
N ILE A 129 -0.38 -4.97 -14.93
CA ILE A 129 -0.54 -6.24 -14.20
C ILE A 129 -2.01 -6.66 -14.12
N GLN A 130 -2.92 -5.73 -13.88
CA GLN A 130 -4.37 -6.00 -13.82
C GLN A 130 -4.94 -6.45 -15.17
N SER A 131 -4.28 -6.11 -16.28
CA SER A 131 -4.69 -6.55 -17.63
C SER A 131 -4.30 -7.99 -17.96
N ILE A 132 -3.44 -8.62 -17.16
CA ILE A 132 -2.96 -9.99 -17.42
C ILE A 132 -3.95 -11.00 -16.82
N GLU A 133 -4.87 -11.50 -17.64
CA GLU A 133 -5.94 -12.43 -17.23
C GLU A 133 -5.42 -13.73 -16.56
N ALA A 134 -4.21 -14.16 -16.91
CA ALA A 134 -3.59 -15.36 -16.33
C ALA A 134 -3.16 -15.18 -14.86
N ILE A 135 -3.04 -13.95 -14.36
CA ILE A 135 -2.68 -13.69 -12.96
C ILE A 135 -3.91 -13.86 -12.07
N LYS A 136 -4.02 -15.02 -11.42
CA LYS A 136 -5.13 -15.38 -10.52
C LYS A 136 -4.91 -14.92 -9.08
N SER A 137 -4.50 -13.67 -8.87
CA SER A 137 -4.27 -13.12 -7.52
C SER A 137 -5.03 -11.81 -7.33
N GLU A 138 -5.87 -11.75 -6.30
CA GLU A 138 -6.58 -10.52 -5.89
C GLU A 138 -5.63 -9.42 -5.39
N ARG A 139 -4.36 -9.76 -5.12
CA ARG A 139 -3.33 -8.85 -4.62
C ARG A 139 -2.21 -8.64 -5.62
N ALA A 140 -2.44 -8.95 -6.89
CA ALA A 140 -1.47 -8.76 -7.95
C ALA A 140 -1.09 -7.28 -8.07
N GLY A 141 0.20 -6.99 -7.92
CA GLY A 141 0.71 -5.64 -8.04
C GLY A 141 2.14 -5.53 -7.53
N VAL A 142 2.78 -4.44 -7.92
CA VAL A 142 4.07 -4.00 -7.41
C VAL A 142 3.90 -2.84 -6.47
N SER A 143 4.85 -2.73 -5.55
CA SER A 143 5.06 -1.55 -4.72
C SER A 143 6.51 -1.10 -4.88
N CYS A 144 6.86 0.03 -4.27
CA CYS A 144 8.25 0.48 -4.22
C CYS A 144 9.18 -0.63 -3.65
N TYR A 145 8.66 -1.46 -2.74
CA TYR A 145 9.43 -2.53 -2.07
C TYR A 145 9.79 -3.67 -3.01
N THR A 146 8.97 -3.90 -4.04
CA THR A 146 9.22 -4.95 -5.05
C THR A 146 10.55 -4.76 -5.78
N CYS A 147 11.08 -3.53 -5.83
CA CYS A 147 12.37 -3.25 -6.44
C CYS A 147 13.41 -2.74 -5.44
N HIS A 148 13.01 -1.88 -4.50
CA HIS A 148 13.96 -1.24 -3.60
C HIS A 148 14.44 -2.15 -2.46
N HIS A 149 13.59 -3.04 -1.93
CA HIS A 149 13.97 -3.96 -0.84
C HIS A 149 14.68 -3.29 0.35
N GLY A 150 14.30 -2.05 0.70
CA GLY A 150 14.96 -1.32 1.78
C GLY A 150 16.29 -0.66 1.37
N GLU A 151 16.55 -0.48 0.08
CA GLU A 151 17.73 0.19 -0.45
C GLU A 151 17.35 1.29 -1.44
N ALA A 152 18.02 2.45 -1.34
CA ALA A 152 17.72 3.60 -2.20
C ALA A 152 18.02 3.30 -3.69
N LYS A 153 18.95 2.38 -3.95
CA LYS A 153 19.32 1.92 -5.28
C LYS A 153 18.94 0.44 -5.41
N PRO A 154 17.91 0.11 -6.20
CA PRO A 154 17.54 -1.28 -6.47
C PRO A 154 18.72 -2.08 -7.03
N ALA A 155 18.91 -3.29 -6.52
CA ALA A 155 19.84 -4.25 -7.13
C ALA A 155 19.23 -4.79 -8.43
N ARG A 156 20.06 -4.89 -9.49
CA ARG A 156 19.62 -5.47 -10.78
C ARG A 156 19.66 -7.01 -10.78
N ARG A 157 20.33 -7.61 -9.81
CA ARG A 157 20.38 -9.06 -9.59
C ARG A 157 20.20 -9.35 -8.10
N PRO A 158 19.70 -10.53 -7.72
CA PRO A 158 19.70 -10.97 -6.34
C PRO A 158 21.11 -10.90 -5.75
N LYS A 159 21.22 -10.49 -4.48
CA LYS A 159 22.47 -10.57 -3.73
C LYS A 159 22.69 -11.99 -3.23
#